data_AF-A0A167MLX6-F1
#
_entry.id   AF-A0A167MLX6-F1
#
_cell.length_a   1.000
_cell.length_b   1.000
_cell.length_c   1.000
_cell.angle_alpha   90.00
_cell.angle_beta   90.00
_cell.angle_gamma   90.00
#
_symmetry.space_group_name_H-M   'P 1'
#
loop_
_entity.id
_entity.type
_entity.pdbx_description
1 polymer ?
#
loop_
_entity_poly.entity_id
_entity_poly.type
_entity_poly.pdbx_seq_one_letter_code
_entity_poly.pdbx_strand_id
1 'polypeptide(L)'
;MEEAIGDRKATPPLVSDTTKPMKLEELKDFEGKSDSKESLDKESVDTSTNRDNEENSSQDYDLSVLCSPPSPRPLLAKSYKKRRKREIDYADLTKKVKKELRESSRALEAKIEDLYKKKLVVLEHDLRIKRENEYKHKVHENITKTTMQIAQLYNWPEEKVKKALEENFNKVYGG
;
A
#
# COMPACT_ATOMS: atom_id res chain seq x y z
N MET A 1 50.42 38.08 -7.16
CA MET A 1 49.26 37.56 -7.91
C MET A 1 48.28 37.04 -6.90
N GLU A 2 47.17 37.77 -6.76
CA GLU A 2 46.01 37.39 -5.98
C GLU A 2 45.24 36.30 -6.73
N GLU A 3 44.82 35.24 -6.06
CA GLU A 3 43.60 34.52 -6.44
C GLU A 3 42.77 34.29 -5.18
N ALA A 4 41.69 35.07 -5.07
CA ALA A 4 40.63 34.90 -4.11
C ALA A 4 39.68 33.80 -4.63
N ILE A 5 39.55 32.69 -3.90
CA ILE A 5 38.45 31.75 -4.08
C ILE A 5 37.56 31.87 -2.84
N GLY A 6 36.44 32.57 -3.04
CA GLY A 6 35.52 32.98 -2.00
C GLY A 6 34.84 31.83 -1.27
N ASP A 7 34.52 32.14 -0.02
CA ASP A 7 33.67 31.39 0.90
C ASP A 7 32.37 30.91 0.24
N ARG A 8 32.20 29.58 0.15
CA ARG A 8 30.89 28.97 -0.02
C ARG A 8 30.54 28.22 1.26
N LYS A 9 29.84 28.92 2.16
CA LYS A 9 29.12 28.30 3.28
C LYS A 9 28.16 27.24 2.72
N ALA A 10 28.44 25.97 3.02
CA ALA A 10 27.51 24.88 2.74
C ALA A 10 26.24 25.13 3.55
N THR A 11 25.15 25.46 2.86
CA THR A 11 23.82 25.56 3.46
C THR A 11 23.24 24.15 3.52
N PRO A 12 22.84 23.63 4.69
CA PRO A 12 22.20 22.32 4.76
C PRO A 12 20.82 22.38 4.08
N PRO A 13 20.35 21.30 3.43
CA PRO A 13 19.06 21.31 2.75
C PRO A 13 17.92 21.52 3.76
N LEU A 14 16.99 22.42 3.43
CA LEU A 14 15.74 22.64 4.16
C LEU A 14 15.00 21.31 4.30
N VAL A 15 14.83 20.86 5.54
CA VAL A 15 13.92 19.76 5.88
C VAL A 15 12.50 20.30 5.71
N SER A 16 11.78 19.81 4.70
CA SER A 16 10.37 20.11 4.54
C SER A 16 9.57 19.42 5.64
N ASP A 17 8.95 20.24 6.50
CA ASP A 17 7.98 19.84 7.52
C ASP A 17 6.85 18.99 6.90
N THR A 18 6.85 17.69 7.20
CA THR A 18 5.77 16.75 6.84
C THR A 18 4.86 16.46 8.03
N THR A 19 4.56 17.49 8.83
CA THR A 19 3.70 17.43 10.03
C THR A 19 2.20 17.34 9.73
N LYS A 20 1.80 16.99 8.50
CA LYS A 20 0.39 16.69 8.20
C LYS A 20 0.15 15.19 8.31
N PRO A 21 -0.68 14.71 9.25
CA PRO A 21 -1.11 13.32 9.23
C PRO A 21 -1.87 13.04 7.93
N MET A 22 -1.46 11.99 7.23
CA MET A 22 -2.16 11.45 6.07
C MET A 22 -3.57 11.05 6.51
N LYS A 23 -4.60 11.69 5.97
CA LYS A 23 -6.00 11.31 6.23
C LYS A 23 -6.20 9.90 5.67
N LEU A 24 -6.54 8.96 6.56
CA LEU A 24 -6.99 7.62 6.20
C LEU A 24 -8.43 7.77 5.66
N GLU A 25 -8.62 7.61 4.35
CA GLU A 25 -9.97 7.46 3.82
C GLU A 25 -10.50 6.07 4.21
N GLU A 26 -11.63 6.05 4.90
CA GLU A 26 -12.36 4.84 5.23
C GLU A 26 -12.92 4.22 3.94
N LEU A 27 -12.25 3.18 3.42
CA LEU A 27 -12.86 2.25 2.47
C LEU A 27 -13.89 1.42 3.23
N LYS A 28 -15.13 1.90 3.27
CA LYS A 28 -16.30 1.06 3.54
C LYS A 28 -16.70 0.31 2.27
N ASP A 29 -17.29 -0.86 2.49
CA ASP A 29 -18.00 -1.73 1.55
C ASP A 29 -17.18 -2.89 0.97
N PHE A 30 -16.77 -3.78 1.87
CA PHE A 30 -16.82 -5.22 1.60
C PHE A 30 -18.19 -5.73 2.08
N GLU A 31 -19.15 -5.86 1.16
CA GLU A 31 -20.34 -6.69 1.42
C GLU A 31 -20.34 -7.84 0.43
N GLY A 32 -20.02 -9.03 0.95
CA GLY A 32 -20.14 -10.28 0.23
C GLY A 32 -21.61 -10.67 0.08
N LYS A 33 -22.00 -11.08 -1.11
CA LYS A 33 -23.16 -11.95 -1.33
C LYS A 33 -22.75 -13.11 -2.22
N SER A 34 -22.51 -14.24 -1.56
CA SER A 34 -22.71 -15.57 -2.14
C SER A 34 -24.21 -15.87 -2.21
N ASP A 35 -24.54 -16.90 -3.01
CA ASP A 35 -25.83 -17.54 -3.26
C ASP A 35 -26.50 -17.07 -4.57
N SER A 36 -26.96 -17.91 -5.50
CA SER A 36 -26.95 -19.36 -5.67
C SER A 36 -27.65 -19.66 -7.01
N LYS A 37 -27.23 -20.73 -7.72
CA LYS A 37 -28.00 -21.60 -8.66
C LYS A 37 -28.73 -20.94 -9.85
N GLU A 38 -28.51 -21.39 -11.08
CA GLU A 38 -29.39 -22.30 -11.84
C GLU A 38 -29.24 -21.85 -13.32
N SER A 39 -29.20 -22.62 -14.40
CA SER A 39 -29.25 -24.04 -14.72
C SER A 39 -28.46 -24.26 -16.02
N LEU A 40 -28.02 -25.49 -16.23
CA LEU A 40 -27.49 -26.01 -17.48
C LEU A 40 -28.69 -26.59 -18.22
N ASP A 41 -29.02 -26.11 -19.42
CA ASP A 41 -29.95 -26.83 -20.29
C ASP A 41 -29.45 -26.93 -21.73
N LYS A 42 -29.58 -28.16 -22.23
CA LYS A 42 -29.15 -28.63 -23.53
C LYS A 42 -30.25 -28.39 -24.57
N GLU A 43 -29.80 -28.28 -25.83
CA GLU A 43 -30.48 -28.68 -27.07
C GLU A 43 -32.00 -28.52 -27.19
N SER A 44 -32.42 -27.71 -28.17
CA SER A 44 -33.47 -28.17 -29.08
C SER A 44 -33.26 -27.66 -30.50
N VAL A 45 -33.75 -28.48 -31.40
CA VAL A 45 -33.38 -28.69 -32.79
C VAL A 45 -34.53 -28.21 -33.70
N ASP A 46 -34.14 -27.85 -34.93
CA ASP A 46 -34.91 -27.88 -36.19
C ASP A 46 -35.88 -26.76 -36.63
N THR A 47 -35.42 -26.12 -37.70
CA THR A 47 -36.04 -25.88 -39.03
C THR A 47 -37.47 -25.33 -39.15
N SER A 48 -37.60 -24.27 -39.97
CA SER A 48 -38.73 -24.12 -40.88
C SER A 48 -38.34 -23.39 -42.17
N THR A 49 -38.52 -24.11 -43.28
CA THR A 49 -38.38 -23.79 -44.71
C THR A 49 -39.47 -22.85 -45.27
N ASN A 50 -39.16 -22.09 -46.33
CA ASN A 50 -39.82 -22.06 -47.66
C ASN A 50 -39.27 -20.88 -48.49
N ARG A 51 -38.64 -21.08 -49.66
CA ARG A 51 -39.16 -21.38 -51.01
C ARG A 51 -39.93 -20.21 -51.64
N ASP A 52 -39.39 -19.66 -52.73
CA ASP A 52 -40.01 -19.43 -54.05
C ASP A 52 -38.88 -18.96 -55.01
N ASN A 53 -38.48 -19.76 -56.01
CA ASN A 53 -39.08 -19.99 -57.35
C ASN A 53 -38.71 -18.88 -58.36
N GLU A 54 -37.78 -19.18 -59.27
CA GLU A 54 -37.99 -19.04 -60.72
C GLU A 54 -36.85 -19.70 -61.51
N GLU A 55 -37.25 -20.44 -62.54
CA GLU A 55 -36.44 -21.15 -63.52
C GLU A 55 -35.86 -20.20 -64.58
N ASN A 56 -34.99 -20.77 -65.42
CA ASN A 56 -34.46 -20.31 -66.71
C ASN A 56 -33.09 -19.60 -66.65
N SER A 57 -32.06 -19.93 -67.43
CA SER A 57 -31.99 -20.70 -68.68
C SER A 57 -30.65 -21.43 -68.82
N SER A 58 -30.68 -22.55 -69.52
CA SER A 58 -29.59 -23.41 -69.95
C SER A 58 -28.29 -22.71 -70.35
N GLN A 59 -27.17 -23.26 -69.89
CA GLN A 59 -25.93 -23.33 -70.66
C GLN A 59 -25.11 -24.52 -70.17
N ASP A 60 -25.22 -25.62 -70.94
CA ASP A 60 -24.31 -26.75 -70.87
C ASP A 60 -22.89 -26.28 -71.19
N TYR A 61 -22.00 -26.34 -70.20
CA TYR A 61 -20.58 -26.48 -70.43
C TYR A 61 -20.09 -27.67 -69.61
N ASP A 62 -19.92 -28.80 -70.29
CA ASP A 62 -19.04 -29.87 -69.83
C ASP A 62 -17.61 -29.32 -69.80
N LEU A 63 -17.24 -28.79 -68.63
CA LEU A 63 -15.87 -28.57 -68.22
C LEU A 63 -15.58 -29.57 -67.11
N SER A 64 -15.42 -30.82 -67.51
CA SER A 64 -14.59 -31.82 -66.82
C SER A 64 -13.13 -31.34 -66.75
N VAL A 65 -12.90 -30.22 -66.06
CA VAL A 65 -11.59 -29.79 -65.60
C VAL A 65 -11.51 -30.21 -64.15
N LEU A 66 -10.64 -31.19 -63.91
CA LEU A 66 -10.21 -31.70 -62.62
C LEU A 66 -9.78 -30.57 -61.67
N CYS A 67 -10.74 -29.93 -61.01
CA CYS A 67 -10.50 -29.11 -59.83
C CYS A 67 -10.86 -29.96 -58.61
N SER A 68 -9.94 -30.84 -58.22
CA SER A 68 -9.89 -31.22 -56.81
C SER A 68 -9.81 -29.92 -56.00
N PRO A 69 -10.68 -29.68 -55.01
CA PRO A 69 -10.52 -28.52 -54.14
C PRO A 69 -9.08 -28.56 -53.60
N PRO A 70 -8.30 -27.46 -53.67
CA PRO A 70 -6.94 -27.48 -53.13
C PRO A 70 -7.05 -27.89 -51.67
N SER A 71 -6.43 -29.03 -51.31
CA SER A 71 -6.55 -29.53 -49.94
C SER A 71 -6.17 -28.40 -48.98
N PRO A 72 -7.05 -27.98 -48.06
CA PRO A 72 -6.77 -26.82 -47.24
C PRO A 72 -5.94 -27.26 -46.03
N ARG A 73 -4.71 -27.75 -46.23
CA ARG A 73 -3.96 -28.34 -45.10
C ARG A 73 -2.42 -28.34 -45.12
N PRO A 74 -1.73 -27.28 -45.61
CA PRO A 74 -0.41 -26.96 -45.06
C PRO A 74 -0.31 -25.55 -44.44
N LEU A 75 -1.10 -24.57 -44.91
CA LEU A 75 -0.97 -23.17 -44.50
C LEU A 75 -1.65 -22.87 -43.16
N LEU A 76 -2.78 -23.52 -42.85
CA LEU A 76 -3.46 -23.42 -41.55
C LEU A 76 -2.68 -24.09 -40.41
N ALA A 77 -1.94 -25.16 -40.69
CA ALA A 77 -1.18 -25.87 -39.66
C ALA A 77 0.00 -25.05 -39.12
N LYS A 78 0.71 -24.30 -39.99
CA LYS A 78 1.83 -23.45 -39.58
C LYS A 78 1.36 -22.23 -38.79
N SER A 79 0.25 -21.58 -39.17
CA SER A 79 -0.31 -20.46 -38.43
C SER A 79 -0.90 -20.90 -37.08
N TYR A 80 -1.58 -22.05 -37.03
CA TYR A 80 -2.09 -22.64 -35.79
C TYR A 80 -0.97 -23.01 -34.81
N LYS A 81 0.09 -23.66 -35.28
CA LYS A 81 1.28 -23.95 -34.45
C LYS A 81 1.94 -22.68 -33.92
N LYS A 82 2.10 -21.64 -34.75
CA LYS A 82 2.63 -20.33 -34.31
C LYS A 82 1.71 -19.62 -33.30
N ARG A 83 0.39 -19.78 -33.42
CA ARG A 83 -0.58 -19.22 -32.48
C ARG A 83 -0.52 -19.94 -31.13
N ARG A 84 -0.55 -21.28 -31.11
CA ARG A 84 -0.39 -22.07 -29.86
C ARG A 84 0.93 -21.77 -29.14
N LYS A 85 2.04 -21.62 -29.87
CA LYS A 85 3.33 -21.25 -29.27
C LYS A 85 3.25 -19.90 -28.55
N ARG A 86 2.65 -18.89 -29.20
CA ARG A 86 2.41 -17.57 -28.57
C ARG A 86 1.48 -17.66 -27.36
N GLU A 87 0.40 -18.44 -27.44
CA GLU A 87 -0.52 -18.65 -26.31
C GLU A 87 0.19 -19.29 -25.09
N ILE A 88 1.11 -20.24 -25.31
CA ILE A 88 1.96 -20.83 -24.27
C ILE A 88 2.92 -19.78 -23.69
N ASP A 89 3.61 -19.01 -24.54
CA ASP A 89 4.54 -17.97 -24.11
C ASP A 89 3.85 -16.91 -23.23
N TYR A 90 2.63 -16.49 -23.58
CA TYR A 90 1.83 -15.56 -22.76
C TYR A 90 1.35 -16.18 -21.46
N ALA A 91 0.97 -17.47 -21.46
CA ALA A 91 0.56 -18.16 -20.24
C ALA A 91 1.73 -18.27 -19.25
N ASP A 92 2.94 -18.57 -19.73
CA ASP A 92 4.12 -18.66 -18.89
C ASP A 92 4.60 -17.29 -18.41
N LEU A 93 4.52 -16.25 -19.25
CA LEU A 93 4.75 -14.88 -18.82
C LEU A 93 3.77 -14.47 -17.71
N THR A 94 2.49 -14.80 -17.86
CA THR A 94 1.45 -14.51 -16.87
C THR A 94 1.74 -15.20 -15.53
N LYS A 95 2.21 -16.46 -15.56
CA LYS A 95 2.60 -17.18 -14.33
C LYS A 95 3.80 -16.51 -13.65
N LYS A 96 4.82 -16.12 -14.41
CA LYS A 96 6.01 -15.43 -13.87
C LYS A 96 5.64 -14.11 -13.21
N VAL A 97 4.88 -13.28 -13.91
CA VAL A 97 4.41 -11.98 -13.38
C VAL A 97 3.56 -12.19 -12.12
N LYS A 98 2.64 -13.16 -12.12
CA LYS A 98 1.85 -13.47 -10.91
C LYS A 98 2.72 -13.95 -9.74
N LYS A 99 3.78 -14.71 -10.01
CA LYS A 99 4.71 -15.18 -8.97
C LYS A 99 5.48 -14.01 -8.38
N GLU A 100 6.12 -13.19 -9.21
CA GLU A 100 6.89 -12.01 -8.79
C GLU A 100 6.01 -10.99 -8.07
N LEU A 101 4.77 -10.79 -8.52
CA LEU A 101 3.81 -9.90 -7.86
C LEU A 101 3.45 -10.40 -6.45
N ARG A 102 3.21 -11.71 -6.28
CA ARG A 102 2.91 -12.27 -4.95
C ARG A 102 4.11 -12.20 -4.02
N GLU A 103 5.30 -12.49 -4.53
CA GLU A 103 6.54 -12.43 -3.74
C GLU A 103 6.86 -10.99 -3.32
N SER A 104 6.75 -10.04 -4.25
CA SER A 104 6.94 -8.62 -3.93
C SER A 104 5.86 -8.06 -3.00
N SER A 105 4.59 -8.46 -3.15
CA SER A 105 3.51 -8.05 -2.21
C SER A 105 3.81 -8.49 -0.79
N ARG A 106 4.17 -9.77 -0.59
CA ARG A 106 4.52 -10.29 0.75
C ARG A 106 5.75 -9.61 1.33
N ALA A 107 6.77 -9.37 0.50
CA ALA A 107 7.97 -8.66 0.95
C ALA A 107 7.67 -7.22 1.35
N LEU A 108 6.78 -6.54 0.61
CA LEU A 108 6.36 -5.18 0.92
C LEU A 108 5.51 -5.14 2.19
N GLU A 109 4.56 -6.05 2.35
CA GLU A 109 3.75 -6.20 3.58
C GLU A 109 4.63 -6.42 4.81
N ALA A 110 5.59 -7.33 4.73
CA ALA A 110 6.53 -7.58 5.83
C ALA A 110 7.38 -6.35 6.16
N LYS A 111 7.83 -5.60 5.15
CA LYS A 111 8.61 -4.38 5.35
C LYS A 111 7.76 -3.27 5.99
N ILE A 112 6.50 -3.14 5.57
CA ILE A 112 5.55 -2.19 6.16
C ILE A 112 5.30 -2.55 7.62
N GLU A 113 5.04 -3.82 7.92
CA GLU A 113 4.81 -4.29 9.28
C GLU A 113 6.02 -4.02 10.21
N ASP A 114 7.24 -4.30 9.74
CA ASP A 114 8.47 -4.02 10.49
C ASP A 114 8.64 -2.51 10.77
N LEU A 115 8.37 -1.65 9.77
CA LEU A 115 8.42 -0.21 9.96
C LEU A 115 7.40 0.28 10.99
N TYR A 116 6.17 -0.25 10.96
CA TYR A 116 5.15 0.09 11.96
C TYR A 116 5.55 -0.37 13.36
N LYS A 117 6.07 -1.60 13.51
CA LYS A 117 6.55 -2.11 14.81
C LYS A 117 7.66 -1.24 15.37
N LYS A 118 8.67 -0.93 14.57
CA LYS A 118 9.79 -0.07 14.99
C LYS A 118 9.30 1.32 15.41
N LYS A 119 8.43 1.92 14.61
CA LYS A 119 7.87 3.25 14.92
C LYS A 119 7.01 3.22 16.18
N LEU A 120 6.23 2.17 16.40
CA LEU A 120 5.39 2.02 17.58
C LEU A 120 6.24 1.94 18.86
N VAL A 121 7.29 1.12 18.87
CA VAL A 121 8.19 0.99 20.03
C VAL A 121 8.83 2.33 20.41
N VAL A 122 9.30 3.10 19.42
CA VAL A 122 9.86 4.43 19.67
C VAL A 122 8.81 5.38 20.25
N LEU A 123 7.61 5.40 19.67
CA LEU A 123 6.53 6.27 20.14
C LEU A 123 6.06 5.90 21.55
N GLU A 124 5.96 4.61 21.87
CA GLU A 124 5.60 4.14 23.21
C GLU A 124 6.64 4.56 24.25
N HIS A 125 7.93 4.40 23.91
CA HIS A 125 9.02 4.85 24.76
C HIS A 125 9.00 6.36 24.99
N ASP A 126 8.84 7.15 23.91
CA ASP A 126 8.75 8.61 24.00
C ASP A 126 7.54 9.08 24.82
N LEU A 127 6.39 8.44 24.63
CA LEU A 127 5.19 8.71 25.42
C LEU A 127 5.39 8.38 26.90
N ARG A 128 6.06 7.27 27.20
CA ARG A 128 6.39 6.90 28.58
C ARG A 128 7.27 7.97 29.23
N ILE A 129 8.34 8.40 28.56
CA ILE A 129 9.22 9.47 29.07
C ILE A 129 8.44 10.77 29.28
N LYS A 130 7.61 11.17 28.32
CA LYS A 130 6.80 12.38 28.43
C LYS A 130 5.87 12.33 29.65
N ARG A 131 5.18 11.21 29.87
CA ARG A 131 4.30 11.02 31.03
C ARG A 131 5.08 11.04 32.35
N GLU A 132 6.25 10.40 32.39
CA GLU A 132 7.11 10.41 33.58
C GLU A 132 7.57 11.83 33.91
N ASN A 133 8.01 12.60 32.90
CA ASN A 133 8.42 13.99 33.07
C ASN A 133 7.26 14.88 33.50
N GLU A 134 6.07 14.70 32.94
CA GLU A 134 4.87 15.43 33.34
C GLU A 134 4.52 15.14 34.80
N TYR A 135 4.60 13.88 35.22
CA TYR A 135 4.38 13.48 36.60
C TYR A 135 5.41 14.12 37.54
N LYS A 136 6.72 14.02 37.22
CA LYS A 136 7.79 14.66 37.99
C LYS A 136 7.56 16.16 38.13
N HIS A 137 7.15 16.83 37.05
CA HIS A 137 6.88 18.27 37.07
C HIS A 137 5.70 18.62 37.98
N LYS A 138 4.59 17.88 37.90
CA LYS A 138 3.42 18.07 38.79
C LYS A 138 3.79 17.85 40.26
N VAL A 139 4.59 16.82 40.55
CA VAL A 139 5.08 16.55 41.92
C VAL A 139 5.94 17.71 42.42
N HIS A 140 6.89 18.18 41.62
CA HIS A 140 7.74 19.31 41.96
C HIS A 140 6.91 20.59 42.22
N GLU A 141 5.95 20.89 41.36
CA GLU A 141 5.07 22.04 41.51
C GLU A 141 4.27 21.98 42.82
N ASN A 142 3.69 20.82 43.14
CA ASN A 142 2.94 20.63 44.38
C ASN A 142 3.84 20.78 45.61
N ILE A 143 5.00 20.15 45.63
CA ILE A 143 5.97 20.26 46.73
C ILE A 143 6.41 21.71 46.90
N THR A 144 6.67 22.42 45.81
CA THR A 144 7.05 23.84 45.84
C THR A 144 5.95 24.68 46.47
N LYS A 145 4.70 24.52 46.02
CA LYS A 145 3.54 25.23 46.58
C LYS A 145 3.37 24.97 48.08
N THR A 146 3.43 23.70 48.50
CA THR A 146 3.32 23.33 49.92
C THR A 146 4.48 23.89 50.74
N THR A 147 5.70 23.84 50.22
CA THR A 147 6.89 24.40 50.91
C THR A 147 6.76 25.90 51.11
N MET A 148 6.27 26.62 50.10
CA MET A 148 6.01 28.06 50.21
C MET A 148 4.93 28.38 51.25
N GLN A 149 3.84 27.60 51.29
CA GLN A 149 2.80 27.76 52.32
C GLN A 149 3.33 27.50 53.73
N ILE A 150 4.13 26.45 53.92
CA ILE A 150 4.77 26.16 55.22
C ILE A 150 5.72 27.29 55.60
N ALA A 151 6.55 27.77 54.67
CA ALA A 151 7.47 28.87 54.91
C ALA A 151 6.75 30.14 55.40
N GLN A 152 5.59 30.44 54.81
CA GLN A 152 4.74 31.56 55.24
C GLN A 152 4.15 31.33 56.63
N LEU A 153 3.60 30.14 56.91
CA LEU A 153 2.99 29.82 58.22
C LEU A 153 3.99 29.88 59.37
N TYR A 154 5.25 29.51 59.12
CA TYR A 154 6.31 29.46 60.13
C TYR A 154 7.31 30.62 60.05
N ASN A 155 7.04 31.66 59.24
CA ASN A 155 7.93 32.80 59.01
C ASN A 155 9.39 32.40 58.77
N TRP A 156 9.61 31.46 57.84
CA TRP A 156 10.97 31.02 57.52
C TRP A 156 11.77 32.16 56.86
N PRO A 157 13.06 32.31 57.20
CA PRO A 157 13.94 33.23 56.50
C PRO A 157 14.16 32.78 55.05
N GLU A 158 14.34 33.74 54.14
CA GLU A 158 14.42 33.49 52.70
C GLU A 158 15.49 32.46 52.32
N GLU A 159 16.65 32.48 52.99
CA GLU A 159 17.73 31.51 52.78
C GLU A 159 17.29 30.07 53.06
N LYS A 160 16.49 29.87 54.12
CA LYS A 160 15.96 28.56 54.47
C LYS A 160 14.93 28.08 53.44
N VAL A 161 14.12 28.99 52.90
CA VAL A 161 13.16 28.68 51.83
C VAL A 161 13.89 28.27 50.56
N LYS A 162 14.91 29.03 50.13
CA LYS A 162 15.72 28.70 48.95
C LYS A 162 16.36 27.33 49.07
N LYS A 163 16.98 27.03 50.21
CA LYS A 163 17.60 25.74 50.46
C LYS A 163 16.58 24.59 50.41
N ALA A 164 15.40 24.77 51.01
CA ALA A 164 14.35 23.75 50.98
C ALA A 164 13.81 23.51 49.55
N LEU A 165 13.65 24.56 48.74
CA LEU A 165 13.24 24.43 47.34
C LEU A 165 14.30 23.73 46.49
N GLU A 166 15.58 24.04 46.70
CA GLU A 166 16.69 23.39 46.00
C GLU A 166 16.82 21.91 46.37
N GLU A 167 16.70 21.56 47.66
CA GLU A 167 16.64 20.16 48.11
C GLU A 167 15.45 19.40 47.48
N ASN A 168 14.30 20.05 47.36
CA ASN A 168 13.11 19.45 46.73
C ASN A 168 13.30 19.25 45.22
N PHE A 169 13.91 20.22 44.53
CA PHE A 169 14.27 20.09 43.12
C PHE A 169 15.21 18.90 42.91
N ASN A 170 16.27 18.80 43.72
CA ASN A 170 17.23 17.71 43.65
C ASN A 170 16.60 16.34 43.97
N LYS A 171 15.62 16.27 44.88
CA LYS A 171 14.89 15.02 45.15
C LYS A 171 14.04 14.54 43.96
N VAL A 172 13.46 15.47 43.19
CA VAL A 172 12.56 15.11 42.07
C VAL A 172 13.33 14.87 40.77
N TYR A 173 14.41 15.62 40.54
CA TYR A 173 15.16 15.61 39.27
C TYR A 173 16.60 15.11 39.37
N GLY A 174 17.18 15.02 40.55
CA GLY A 174 18.60 14.67 40.78
C GLY A 174 18.87 13.18 41.02
N GLY A 175 18.01 12.30 40.50
CA GLY A 175 18.23 10.85 40.52
C GLY A 175 19.45 10.40 39.72
#